data_AF-A0AA93BN94-F1
#
_entry.id   AF-A0AA93BN94-F1
#
_cell.length_a   1.000
_cell.length_b   1.000
_cell.length_c   1.000
_cell.angle_alpha   90.00
_cell.angle_beta   90.00
_cell.angle_gamma   90.00
#
_symmetry.space_group_name_H-M   'P 1'
#
loop_
_entity.id
_entity.type
_entity.pdbx_description
1 polymer ?
#
loop_
_entity_poly.entity_id
_entity_poly.type
_entity_poly.pdbx_seq_one_letter_code
_entity_poly.pdbx_strand_id
1 'polypeptide(L)' 'MTSEPLNQYTEICRDAIKSSSAKLSKTFESLLLEILLLYMTIQRKINFTQMERYGTHCEQTYRTNFNRGRAKCI' A
#
# COMPACT_ATOMS: atom_id res chain seq x y z
N MET A 1 6.54 -16.35 -16.62
CA MET A 1 7.72 -15.46 -16.74
C MET A 1 7.28 -14.02 -17.01
N THR A 2 6.56 -13.37 -16.09
CA THR A 2 6.10 -11.97 -16.23
C THR A 2 6.21 -11.18 -14.93
N SER A 3 6.93 -11.72 -13.93
CA SER A 3 7.05 -11.12 -12.60
C SER A 3 8.28 -10.24 -12.41
N GLU A 4 9.20 -10.20 -13.39
CA GLU A 4 10.48 -9.50 -13.25
C GLU A 4 10.29 -7.97 -13.01
N PRO A 5 9.44 -7.25 -13.77
CA PRO A 5 9.26 -5.81 -13.54
C PRO A 5 8.53 -5.51 -12.23
N LEU A 6 7.53 -6.32 -11.85
CA LEU A 6 6.79 -6.13 -10.61
C LEU A 6 7.64 -6.46 -9.37
N ASN A 7 8.50 -7.48 -9.48
CA ASN A 7 9.45 -7.82 -8.43
C ASN A 7 10.48 -6.71 -8.24
N GLN A 8 11.02 -6.16 -9.34
CA GLN A 8 11.90 -5.00 -9.27
C GLN A 8 11.22 -3.79 -8.63
N TYR A 9 9.98 -3.48 -9.01
CA TYR A 9 9.20 -2.42 -8.39
C TYR A 9 8.98 -2.64 -6.88
N THR A 10 8.72 -3.90 -6.49
CA THR A 10 8.53 -4.29 -5.10
C THR A 10 9.80 -4.02 -4.28
N GLU A 11 10.97 -4.41 -4.79
CA GLU A 11 12.25 -4.15 -4.11
C GLU A 11 12.54 -2.65 -3.99
N ILE A 12 12.32 -1.88 -5.05
CA ILE A 12 12.48 -0.41 -5.02
C ILE A 12 11.58 0.21 -3.93
N CYS A 13 10.32 -0.21 -3.85
CA CYS A 13 9.41 0.29 -2.82
C CYS A 13 9.86 -0.11 -1.41
N ARG A 14 10.32 -1.36 -1.22
CA ARG A 14 10.85 -1.83 0.07
C ARG A 14 12.05 -1.02 0.51
N ASP A 15 12.99 -0.76 -0.38
CA ASP A 15 14.19 0.01 -0.09
C ASP A 15 13.87 1.48 0.19
N ALA A 16 12.94 2.08 -0.56
CA ALA A 16 12.45 3.43 -0.31
C ALA A 16 11.77 3.57 1.06
N ILE A 17 10.93 2.59 1.44
CA ILE A 17 10.26 2.58 2.75
C ILE A 17 11.29 2.48 3.89
N LYS A 18 12.25 1.54 3.77
CA LYS A 18 13.29 1.31 4.77
C LYS A 18 14.27 2.47 4.91
N SER A 19 14.59 3.15 3.81
CA SER A 19 15.49 4.31 3.80
C SER A 19 14.81 5.60 4.26
N SER A 20 13.47 5.63 4.34
CA SER A 20 12.75 6.77 4.87
C SER A 20 13.05 6.97 6.36
N SER A 21 13.16 8.23 6.80
CA SER A 21 13.29 8.56 8.22
C SER A 21 11.95 8.51 8.97
N ALA A 22 10.87 8.08 8.31
CA ALA A 22 9.54 8.01 8.89
C ALA A 22 9.44 6.84 9.88
N LYS A 23 8.86 7.10 11.07
CA LYS A 23 8.57 6.03 12.04
C LYS A 23 7.30 5.28 11.64
N LEU A 24 7.46 4.22 10.86
CA LEU A 24 6.38 3.34 10.44
C LEU A 24 6.39 2.05 11.28
N SER A 25 5.20 1.55 11.63
CA SER A 25 5.12 0.22 12.24
C SER A 25 5.29 -0.85 11.17
N LYS A 26 5.78 -2.04 11.55
CA LYS A 26 5.98 -3.14 10.59
C LYS A 26 4.70 -3.51 9.84
N THR A 27 3.57 -3.52 10.54
CA THR A 27 2.25 -3.75 9.94
C THR A 27 1.91 -2.69 8.89
N PHE A 28 2.22 -1.42 9.16
CA PHE A 28 1.96 -0.34 8.22
C PHE A 28 2.92 -0.36 7.03
N GLU A 29 4.18 -0.73 7.20
CA GLU A 29 5.12 -0.93 6.08
C GLU A 29 4.60 -1.97 5.10
N SER A 30 4.14 -3.13 5.60
CA SER A 30 3.58 -4.19 4.74
C SER A 30 2.33 -3.71 4.01
N LEU A 31 1.42 -3.02 4.71
CA LEU A 31 0.22 -2.45 4.11
C LEU A 31 0.54 -1.39 3.06
N LEU A 32 1.52 -0.52 3.33
CA LEU A 32 1.95 0.53 2.41
C LEU A 32 2.55 -0.07 1.14
N LEU A 33 3.41 -1.09 1.27
CA LEU A 33 3.95 -1.81 0.12
C LEU A 33 2.84 -2.44 -0.72
N GLU A 34 1.87 -3.09 -0.10
CA GLU A 34 0.71 -3.66 -0.81
C GLU A 34 -0.09 -2.57 -1.54
N ILE A 35 -0.39 -1.44 -0.89
CA ILE A 35 -1.08 -0.31 -1.50
C ILE A 35 -0.33 0.18 -2.75
N LEU A 36 1.00 0.35 -2.68
CA LEU A 36 1.81 0.76 -3.82
C LEU A 36 1.75 -0.25 -4.98
N LEU A 37 1.76 -1.55 -4.68
CA LEU A 37 1.59 -2.60 -5.70
C LEU A 37 0.19 -2.58 -6.33
N LEU A 38 -0.85 -2.31 -5.55
CA LEU A 38 -2.21 -2.14 -6.06
C LEU A 38 -2.31 -0.92 -6.98
N TYR A 39 -1.63 0.19 -6.64
CA TYR A 39 -1.54 1.37 -7.51
C TYR A 39 -0.86 1.07 -8.85
N MET A 40 0.13 0.19 -8.88
CA MET A 40 0.80 -0.19 -10.13
C MET A 40 0.00 -1.18 -10.98
N THR A 41 -0.70 -2.11 -10.35
CA THR A 41 -1.38 -3.22 -11.06
C THR A 41 -2.79 -2.85 -11.50
N ILE A 42 -3.50 -1.98 -10.78
CA ILE A 42 -4.85 -1.54 -11.14
C ILE A 42 -4.75 -0.31 -12.05
N GLN A 43 -4.91 -0.53 -13.36
CA GLN A 43 -4.80 0.53 -14.39
C GLN A 43 -5.97 1.53 -14.40
N ARG A 44 -7.03 1.28 -13.65
CA ARG A 44 -8.23 2.14 -13.58
C ARG A 44 -8.17 3.02 -12.34
N LYS A 45 -9.10 3.97 -12.23
CA LYS A 45 -9.36 4.68 -10.97
C LYS A 45 -9.48 3.64 -9.85
N ILE A 46 -8.72 3.84 -8.79
CA ILE A 46 -8.66 2.96 -7.62
C ILE A 46 -9.58 3.52 -6.55
N ASN A 47 -10.43 2.66 -6.01
CA ASN A 47 -11.20 2.88 -4.80
C ASN A 47 -10.97 1.73 -3.81
N PHE A 48 -11.46 1.89 -2.58
CA PHE A 48 -11.21 0.89 -1.53
C PHE A 48 -11.86 -0.48 -1.82
N THR A 49 -12.96 -0.54 -2.55
CA THR A 49 -13.57 -1.82 -2.99
C THR A 49 -12.67 -2.55 -3.98
N GLN A 50 -11.97 -1.83 -4.86
CA GLN A 50 -10.96 -2.45 -5.74
C GLN A 50 -9.73 -2.88 -4.96
N MET A 51 -9.31 -2.13 -3.95
CA MET A 51 -8.22 -2.55 -3.06
C MET A 51 -8.57 -3.85 -2.34
N GLU A 52 -9.80 -3.99 -1.84
CA GLU A 52 -10.29 -5.25 -1.26
C GLU A 52 -10.34 -6.39 -2.30
N ARG A 53 -10.78 -6.09 -3.52
CA ARG A 53 -10.90 -7.11 -4.58
C ARG A 53 -9.56 -7.69 -4.99
N TYR A 54 -8.50 -6.89 -5.02
CA TYR A 54 -7.19 -7.27 -5.57
C TYR A 54 -6.09 -7.39 -4.51
N GLY A 55 -6.32 -6.89 -3.30
CA GLY A 55 -5.39 -6.95 -2.17
C GLY A 55 -5.73 -8.07 -1.20
N THR A 56 -5.08 -8.05 -0.04
CA THR A 56 -5.20 -9.11 0.98
C THR A 56 -6.07 -8.75 2.18
N HIS A 57 -6.53 -7.50 2.25
CA HIS A 57 -7.30 -6.96 3.36
C HIS A 57 -8.70 -6.52 2.94
N CYS A 58 -9.60 -6.33 3.91
CA CYS A 58 -10.93 -5.78 3.64
C CYS A 58 -10.88 -4.27 3.34
N GLU A 59 -11.92 -3.77 2.69
CA GLU A 59 -12.11 -2.35 2.34
C GLU A 59 -11.84 -1.42 3.54
N GLN A 60 -12.41 -1.78 4.69
CA GLN A 60 -12.33 -1.00 5.92
C GLN A 60 -10.90 -0.84 6.42
N THR A 61 -10.04 -1.84 6.21
CA THR A 61 -8.63 -1.78 6.60
C THR A 61 -7.91 -0.69 5.82
N TYR A 62 -8.09 -0.64 4.50
CA TYR A 62 -7.51 0.42 3.68
C TYR A 62 -8.08 1.79 4.08
N ARG A 63 -9.41 1.94 4.13
CA ARG A 63 -10.07 3.20 4.49
C ARG A 63 -9.59 3.77 5.82
N THR A 64 -9.48 2.93 6.84
CA THR A 64 -9.05 3.37 8.19
C THR A 64 -7.61 3.87 8.16
N ASN A 65 -6.72 3.20 7.43
CA ASN A 65 -5.31 3.60 7.35
C ASN A 65 -5.11 4.89 6.53
N PHE A 66 -5.90 5.12 5.48
CA PHE A 66 -5.91 6.40 4.75
C PHE A 66 -6.47 7.56 5.60
N ASN A 67 -7.44 7.29 6.48
CA ASN A 67 -8.06 8.30 7.33
C ASN A 67 -7.38 8.49 8.70
N ARG A 68 -6.33 7.70 9.00
CA ARG A 68 -5.67 7.69 10.31
C ARG A 68 -5.10 9.05 10.74
N GLY A 69 -4.73 9.90 9.79
CA GLY A 69 -4.29 11.28 10.06
C GLY A 69 -5.42 12.25 10.42
N ARG A 70 -6.66 12.00 9.96
CA ARG A 70 -7.80 12.89 10.23
C ARG A 70 -8.33 12.74 11.65
N ALA A 71 -8.20 11.55 12.24
CA ALA A 71 -8.66 11.27 13.60
C ALA A 71 -7.81 11.93 14.71
N LYS A 72 -6.61 12.43 14.39
CA LYS A 72 -5.73 13.15 15.34
C LYS A 72 -5.88 14.69 15.26
N CYS A 73 -6.66 15.20 14.32
CA CYS A 73 -6.86 16.63 14.10
C CYS A 73 -8.28 17.11 14.49
N ILE A 74 -9.00 16.35 15.32
CA ILE A 74 -10.28 16.72 15.93
C ILE A 74 -10.10 16.68 17.45
#